data_AF-A0A2H0VX51-F1
#
_entry.id   AF-A0A2H0VX51-F1
#
_cell.length_a   1.000
_cell.length_b   1.000
_cell.length_c   1.000
_cell.angle_alpha   90.00
_cell.angle_beta   90.00
_cell.angle_gamma   90.00
#
_symmetry.space_group_name_H-M   'P 1'
#
loop_
_entity.id
_entity.type
_entity.pdbx_description
1 polymer ?
#
loop_
_entity_poly.entity_id
_entity_poly.type
_entity_poly.pdbx_seq_one_letter_code
_entity_poly.pdbx_strand_id
1 'polypeptide(L)'
;KTELRSGNPVVAPFAGRMLGNPNFTGEGPYYHMLVIKGFDENHFITNDVGTRLGENYQYTEGVLLSALHDWHNTDIANLGEKKVLVLTK
;
A
#
# COMPACT_ATOMS: atom_id res chain seq x y z
N LYS A 1 4.03 -4.13 10.79
CA LYS A 1 3.06 -4.52 11.85
C LYS A 1 3.44 -3.97 13.23
N THR A 2 4.71 -4.02 13.67
CA THR A 2 5.16 -3.42 14.95
C THR A 2 4.72 -1.96 15.11
N GLU A 3 5.03 -1.11 14.13
CA GLU A 3 4.65 0.31 14.16
C GLU A 3 3.14 0.55 14.28
N LEU A 4 2.35 -0.21 13.52
CA LEU A 4 0.89 -0.15 13.57
C LEU A 4 0.34 -0.54 14.97
N ARG A 5 0.97 -1.50 15.67
CA ARG A 5 0.60 -1.85 17.05
C ARG A 5 0.94 -0.73 18.04
N SER A 6 2.00 0.02 17.79
CA SER A 6 2.39 1.20 18.56
C SER A 6 1.53 2.43 18.25
N GLY A 7 0.55 2.32 17.34
CA GLY A 7 -0.32 3.41 16.93
C GLY A 7 0.33 4.38 15.94
N ASN A 8 1.46 4.01 15.33
CA ASN A 8 2.16 4.80 14.31
C ASN A 8 1.62 4.40 12.91
N PRO A 9 0.91 5.29 12.19
CA PRO A 9 0.51 5.03 10.82
C PRO A 9 1.72 4.89 9.90
N VAL A 10 1.57 4.09 8.85
CA VAL A 10 2.63 3.84 7.87
C VAL A 10 2.18 4.36 6.50
N VAL A 11 2.98 5.20 5.87
CA VAL A 11 2.78 5.62 4.47
C VAL A 11 3.71 4.79 3.60
N ALA A 12 3.17 4.10 2.61
CA ALA A 12 3.93 3.11 1.84
C ALA A 12 3.78 3.33 0.32
N PRO A 13 4.88 3.16 -0.44
CA PRO A 13 4.90 3.13 -1.90
C PRO A 13 4.57 1.74 -2.45
N PHE A 14 3.86 1.71 -3.57
CA PHE A 14 3.44 0.48 -4.22
C PHE A 14 3.62 0.56 -5.74
N ALA A 15 3.97 -0.58 -6.33
CA ALA A 15 3.67 -0.85 -7.72
C ALA A 15 2.14 -0.92 -7.88
N GLY A 16 1.52 0.23 -8.18
CA GLY A 16 0.10 0.46 -7.91
C GLY A 16 -0.85 -0.51 -8.65
N ARG A 17 -0.46 -0.98 -9.85
CA ARG A 17 -1.24 -1.95 -10.62
C ARG A 17 -1.32 -3.32 -9.94
N MET A 18 -0.30 -3.69 -9.16
CA MET A 18 -0.26 -4.95 -8.43
C MET A 18 -1.21 -4.97 -7.23
N LEU A 19 -1.69 -3.81 -6.78
CA LEU A 19 -2.72 -3.73 -5.74
C LEU A 19 -4.04 -4.35 -6.19
N GLY A 20 -4.32 -4.34 -7.50
CA GLY A 20 -5.51 -4.96 -8.08
C GLY A 20 -6.83 -4.44 -7.49
N ASN A 21 -6.86 -3.18 -7.03
CA ASN A 21 -8.06 -2.61 -6.42
C ASN A 21 -9.15 -2.47 -7.50
N PRO A 22 -10.30 -3.15 -7.36
CA PRO A 22 -11.37 -3.13 -8.36
C PRO A 22 -12.03 -1.75 -8.48
N ASN A 23 -11.75 -0.83 -7.56
CA ASN A 23 -12.27 0.53 -7.58
C ASN A 23 -11.35 1.51 -8.32
N PHE A 24 -10.20 1.06 -8.83
CA PHE A 24 -9.38 1.83 -9.77
C PHE A 24 -10.02 1.82 -11.16
N THR A 25 -9.73 2.86 -11.96
CA THR A 25 -10.14 2.94 -13.36
C THR A 25 -9.01 2.49 -14.28
N GLY A 26 -9.36 1.82 -15.39
CA GLY A 26 -8.37 1.28 -16.32
C GLY A 26 -7.49 0.22 -15.65
N GLU A 27 -6.18 0.28 -15.88
CA GLU A 27 -5.21 -0.62 -15.23
C GLU A 27 -4.86 -0.22 -13.78
N GLY A 28 -5.33 0.95 -13.34
CA GLY A 28 -4.89 1.56 -12.08
C GLY A 28 -3.54 2.30 -12.17
N PRO A 29 -3.12 2.92 -11.06
CA PRO A 29 -1.90 3.74 -11.03
C PRO A 29 -0.64 2.90 -11.22
N TYR A 30 0.32 3.36 -12.01
CA TYR A 30 1.60 2.66 -12.19
C TYR A 30 2.41 2.61 -10.89
N TYR A 31 2.50 3.76 -10.21
CA TYR A 31 3.07 3.92 -8.88
C TYR A 31 2.03 4.59 -7.98
N HIS A 32 1.92 4.13 -6.75
CA HIS A 32 0.89 4.61 -5.84
C HIS A 32 1.37 4.68 -4.41
N MET A 33 0.91 5.69 -3.67
CA MET A 33 1.17 5.86 -2.25
C MET A 33 -0.15 5.73 -1.49
N LEU A 34 -0.18 4.96 -0.41
CA LEU A 34 -1.33 4.92 0.49
C LEU A 34 -0.92 4.84 1.96
N VAL A 35 -1.89 5.07 2.85
CA VAL A 35 -1.69 5.00 4.29
C VAL A 35 -2.20 3.65 4.80
N ILE A 36 -1.34 2.90 5.49
CA ILE A 36 -1.70 1.73 6.27
C ILE A 36 -1.91 2.18 7.71
N LYS A 37 -3.10 1.92 8.25
CA LYS A 37 -3.50 2.39 9.58
C LYS A 37 -3.83 1.27 10.56
N GLY A 38 -3.93 0.04 10.08
CA GLY A 38 -4.19 -1.13 10.92
C GLY A 38 -4.01 -2.44 10.15
N PHE A 39 -4.23 -3.54 10.84
CA PHE A 39 -4.22 -4.88 10.28
C PHE A 39 -5.02 -5.84 11.18
N ASP A 40 -5.51 -6.92 10.60
CA ASP A 40 -6.06 -8.07 11.31
C ASP A 40 -5.23 -9.34 11.00
N GLU A 41 -5.79 -10.53 11.22
CA GLU A 41 -5.11 -11.80 10.94
C GLU A 41 -4.71 -11.95 9.47
N ASN A 42 -5.51 -11.44 8.53
CA ASN A 42 -5.39 -11.71 7.10
C ASN A 42 -5.20 -10.45 6.24
N HIS A 43 -5.54 -9.27 6.76
CA HIS A 43 -5.62 -8.04 6.00
C HIS A 43 -4.84 -6.89 6.62
N PHE A 44 -4.45 -5.96 5.77
CA PHE A 44 -4.09 -4.61 6.15
C PHE A 44 -5.25 -3.66 5.86
N ILE A 45 -5.55 -2.80 6.82
CA ILE A 45 -6.58 -1.77 6.71
C ILE A 45 -5.89 -0.48 6.26
N THR A 46 -6.34 0.06 5.13
CA THR A 46 -5.72 1.21 4.47
C THR A 46 -6.66 2.39 4.31
N ASN A 47 -6.08 3.56 4.04
CA ASN A 47 -6.75 4.66 3.36
C ASN A 47 -6.09 4.82 1.99
N ASP A 48 -6.76 4.34 0.95
CA ASP A 48 -6.26 4.35 -0.41
C ASP A 48 -6.77 5.57 -1.18
N VAL A 49 -5.90 6.57 -1.38
CA VAL A 49 -6.27 7.82 -2.05
C VAL A 49 -6.44 7.69 -3.58
N GLY A 50 -6.19 6.50 -4.15
CA GLY A 50 -6.32 6.24 -5.59
C GLY A 50 -7.77 6.03 -6.04
N THR A 51 -8.73 6.02 -5.11
CA THR A 51 -10.15 5.82 -5.41
C THR A 51 -11.03 6.48 -4.35
N ARG A 52 -12.27 6.82 -4.72
CA ARG A 52 -13.30 7.34 -3.79
C ARG A 52 -13.77 6.30 -2.77
N LEU A 53 -13.49 5.01 -2.99
CA LEU A 53 -13.85 3.89 -2.10
C LEU A 53 -12.65 3.35 -1.32
N GLY A 54 -11.65 4.20 -1.08
CA GLY A 54 -10.39 3.78 -0.45
C GLY A 54 -10.36 3.90 1.06
N GLU A 55 -11.37 4.52 1.68
CA GLU A 55 -11.47 4.61 3.13
C GLU A 55 -11.66 3.21 3.74
N ASN A 56 -10.80 2.83 4.69
CA ASN A 56 -10.80 1.51 5.32
C ASN A 56 -10.66 0.34 4.33
N TYR A 57 -10.16 0.57 3.12
CA TYR A 57 -10.04 -0.50 2.14
C TYR A 57 -9.07 -1.57 2.65
N GLN A 58 -9.46 -2.83 2.50
CA GLN A 58 -8.71 -3.97 3.02
C GLN A 58 -7.99 -4.67 1.89
N TYR A 59 -6.66 -4.75 2.01
CA TYR A 59 -5.85 -5.59 1.15
C TYR A 59 -5.45 -6.84 1.93
N THR A 60 -5.45 -8.00 1.28
CA THR A 60 -4.83 -9.19 1.89
C THR A 60 -3.34 -8.94 2.11
N GLU A 61 -2.77 -9.56 3.13
CA GLU A 61 -1.34 -9.45 3.44
C GLU A 61 -0.47 -9.81 2.22
N GLY A 62 -0.83 -10.85 1.49
CA GLY A 62 -0.12 -11.25 0.28
C GLY A 62 -0.15 -10.17 -0.82
N VAL A 63 -1.31 -9.58 -1.10
CA VAL A 63 -1.43 -8.53 -2.13
C VAL A 63 -0.63 -7.30 -1.72
N LEU A 64 -0.81 -6.82 -0.48
CA LEU A 64 -0.15 -5.59 -0.06
C LEU A 64 1.38 -5.75 0.00
N LEU A 65 1.89 -6.86 0.54
CA LEU A 65 3.34 -7.07 0.65
C LEU A 65 4.03 -7.41 -0.68
N SER A 66 3.29 -7.97 -1.64
CA SER A 66 3.81 -8.22 -2.99
C SER A 66 3.81 -6.96 -3.83
N ALA A 67 2.86 -6.05 -3.64
CA ALA A 67 2.83 -4.76 -4.34
C ALA A 67 3.77 -3.70 -3.74
N LEU A 68 4.31 -3.92 -2.52
CA LEU A 68 5.15 -2.96 -1.82
C LEU A 68 6.50 -2.77 -2.53
N HIS A 69 6.63 -1.66 -3.26
CA HIS A 69 7.78 -1.31 -4.07
C HIS A 69 7.92 0.21 -4.16
N ASP A 70 9.09 0.72 -3.80
CA ASP A 70 9.47 2.11 -4.01
C ASP A 70 9.78 2.38 -5.49
N TRP A 71 9.82 3.66 -5.86
CA TRP A 71 10.06 4.07 -7.23
C TRP A 71 11.40 3.53 -7.75
N HIS A 72 11.37 2.99 -8.97
CA HIS A 72 12.56 2.63 -9.74
C HIS A 72 12.39 3.14 -11.18
N ASN A 73 13.47 3.67 -11.78
CA ASN A 73 13.41 4.38 -13.07
C ASN A 73 13.10 3.50 -14.29
N THR A 74 13.11 2.18 -14.14
CA THR A 74 12.98 1.21 -15.25
C THR A 74 11.88 0.21 -15.00
N ASP A 75 11.85 -0.39 -13.82
CA ASP A 75 10.90 -1.43 -13.45
C ASP A 75 10.65 -1.40 -11.94
N ILE A 76 9.51 -0.84 -11.55
CA ILE A 76 9.10 -0.74 -10.13
C ILE A 76 8.82 -2.13 -9.55
N ALA A 77 8.13 -3.00 -10.30
CA ALA A 77 7.64 -4.27 -9.79
C ALA A 77 8.76 -5.27 -9.49
N ASN A 78 9.88 -5.20 -10.22
CA ASN A 78 11.00 -6.12 -10.04
C ASN A 78 12.21 -5.49 -9.33
N LEU A 79 12.41 -4.17 -9.43
CA LEU A 79 13.62 -3.50 -8.93
C LEU A 79 13.32 -2.46 -7.82
N GLY A 80 12.05 -2.13 -7.58
CA GLY A 80 11.65 -1.22 -6.51
C GLY A 80 11.93 -1.81 -5.12
N GLU A 81 12.64 -1.07 -4.29
CA GLU A 81 12.98 -1.51 -2.93
C GLU A 81 11.75 -1.48 -2.02
N LYS A 82 11.68 -2.38 -1.03
CA LYS A 82 10.60 -2.39 -0.05
C LYS A 82 10.87 -1.38 1.07
N LYS A 83 10.43 -0.14 0.86
CA LYS A 83 10.55 0.96 1.83
C LYS A 83 9.19 1.43 2.31
N VAL A 84 9.15 1.99 3.51
CA VAL A 84 7.97 2.64 4.08
C VAL A 84 8.38 3.86 4.90
N LEU A 85 7.47 4.81 5.04
CA LEU A 85 7.58 5.92 5.97
C LEU A 85 6.71 5.63 7.19
N VAL A 86 7.28 5.82 8.38
CA VAL A 86 6.56 5.64 9.64
C VAL A 86 6.31 7.02 10.24
N LEU A 87 5.05 7.32 10.55
CA LEU A 87 4.67 8.58 11.20
C LEU A 87 4.69 8.39 12.72
N THR A 88 5.71 8.94 13.36
CA THR A 88 5.89 8.92 14.82
C THR A 88 5.58 10.31 15.41
N LYS A 89 5.27 10.36 16.70
CA LYS A 89 5.18 11.62 17.46
C LYS A 89 6.55 12.12 17.89
#